data_AF-A0A1C6HLB4-F1
#
_entry.id   AF-A0A1C6HLB4-F1
#
_cell.length_a   1.000
_cell.length_b   1.000
_cell.length_c   1.000
_cell.angle_alpha   90.00
_cell.angle_beta   90.00
_cell.angle_gamma   90.00
#
_symmetry.space_group_name_H-M   'P 1'
#
loop_
_entity.id
_entity.type
_entity.pdbx_description
1 polymer ?
#
loop_
_entity_poly.entity_id
_entity_poly.type
_entity_poly.pdbx_seq_one_letter_code
_entity_poly.pdbx_strand_id
1 'polypeptide(L)'
;MKKLMCAFAVLLMVLLLAACGNDTETTTPAPSIHPSSISTQNSSDSEIINEPANNVTDNNESVRQKGDVDLTTLSSTMIYAEVYNMMVTPDNYIGRTIKMSGQFAVYAETESGPYYYACVTADATACCQQGIEFVLADEGLTYPKDYPELGATITVTGEFQTYEENGYLYCHLVEAYFD
;
A
#
# COMPACT_ATOMS: atom_id res chain seq x y z
N MET A 1 -22.74 -56.24 -2.52
CA MET A 1 -21.71 -55.47 -1.77
C MET A 1 -21.38 -54.10 -2.39
N LYS A 2 -21.44 -53.89 -3.72
CA LYS A 2 -21.15 -52.57 -4.32
C LYS A 2 -22.24 -51.50 -4.13
N LYS A 3 -23.52 -51.88 -4.10
CA LYS A 3 -24.63 -50.92 -3.86
C LYS A 3 -24.80 -50.51 -2.39
N LEU A 4 -24.24 -51.29 -1.46
CA LEU A 4 -24.24 -50.99 -0.03
C LEU A 4 -23.12 -50.00 0.36
N MET A 5 -21.99 -50.02 -0.37
CA MET A 5 -20.90 -49.06 -0.16
C MET A 5 -21.22 -47.65 -0.67
N CYS A 6 -21.99 -47.51 -1.76
CA CYS A 6 -22.42 -46.19 -2.23
C CYS A 6 -23.44 -45.52 -1.30
N ALA A 7 -24.28 -46.32 -0.63
CA ALA A 7 -25.27 -45.79 0.32
C ALA A 7 -24.61 -45.25 1.60
N PHE A 8 -23.50 -45.84 2.04
CA PHE A 8 -22.78 -45.39 3.23
C PHE A 8 -21.95 -44.11 2.98
N ALA A 9 -21.46 -43.92 1.76
CA ALA A 9 -20.69 -42.73 1.38
C ALA A 9 -21.56 -41.45 1.27
N VAL A 10 -22.83 -41.58 0.91
CA VAL A 10 -23.75 -40.44 0.79
C VAL A 10 -24.31 -40.03 2.16
N LEU A 11 -24.52 -40.99 3.08
CA LEU A 11 -25.07 -40.70 4.41
C LEU A 11 -24.08 -39.95 5.33
N LEU A 12 -22.77 -40.11 5.13
CA LEU A 12 -21.74 -39.39 5.88
C LEU A 12 -21.60 -37.91 5.47
N MET A 13 -22.09 -37.54 4.29
CA MET A 13 -21.98 -36.18 3.76
C MET A 13 -23.16 -35.28 4.15
N VAL A 14 -24.26 -35.84 4.69
CA VAL A 14 -25.48 -35.09 5.06
C VAL A 14 -25.53 -34.72 6.55
N LEU A 15 -24.62 -35.24 7.37
CA LEU A 15 -24.56 -34.96 8.83
C LEU A 15 -23.76 -33.71 9.23
N LEU A 16 -23.31 -32.89 8.27
CA LEU A 16 -22.52 -31.68 8.54
C LEU A 16 -23.31 -30.36 8.43
N LEU A 17 -24.64 -30.39 8.26
CA LEU A 17 -25.46 -29.18 8.07
C LEU A 17 -26.30 -28.76 9.29
N ALA A 18 -25.87 -29.07 10.51
CA ALA A 18 -26.53 -28.56 11.72
C ALA A 18 -25.51 -28.02 12.72
N ALA A 19 -24.88 -26.90 12.39
CA ALA A 19 -24.24 -26.03 13.38
C ALA A 19 -24.11 -24.60 12.81
N CYS A 20 -25.11 -23.76 13.06
CA CYS A 20 -24.87 -22.40 13.51
C CYS A 20 -26.13 -21.91 14.23
N GLY A 21 -26.00 -21.87 15.55
CA GLY A 21 -26.91 -21.13 16.42
C GLY A 21 -26.86 -19.64 16.08
N ASN A 22 -27.98 -19.01 16.35
CA ASN A 22 -28.22 -17.60 16.17
C ASN A 22 -27.63 -16.85 17.36
N ASP A 23 -26.53 -16.12 17.17
CA ASP A 23 -26.13 -15.02 18.02
C ASP A 23 -25.75 -13.80 17.16
N THR A 24 -26.57 -12.79 17.36
CA THR A 24 -26.40 -11.35 17.22
C THR A 24 -24.96 -10.80 17.28
N GLU A 25 -24.76 -9.70 16.54
CA GLU A 25 -23.62 -8.77 16.50
C GLU A 25 -22.47 -9.12 15.53
N THR A 26 -22.68 -8.76 14.26
CA THR A 26 -21.60 -8.56 13.29
C THR A 26 -20.81 -7.32 13.65
N THR A 27 -19.78 -7.49 14.48
CA THR A 27 -18.59 -6.64 14.47
C THR A 27 -17.43 -7.52 14.06
N THR A 28 -17.14 -7.58 12.76
CA THR A 28 -15.83 -8.05 12.29
C THR A 28 -14.96 -6.81 12.11
N PRO A 29 -13.87 -6.68 12.89
CA PRO A 29 -12.95 -5.56 12.74
C PRO A 29 -12.26 -5.66 11.38
N ALA A 30 -12.31 -4.56 10.63
CA ALA A 30 -11.42 -4.33 9.50
C ALA A 30 -9.96 -4.52 9.93
N PRO A 31 -9.05 -4.96 9.03
CA PRO A 31 -7.62 -4.91 9.29
C PRO A 31 -7.20 -3.43 9.33
N SER A 32 -7.34 -2.84 10.51
CA SER A 32 -6.81 -1.53 10.82
C SER A 32 -5.30 -1.67 10.88
N ILE A 33 -4.59 -1.20 9.86
CA ILE A 33 -3.15 -0.94 9.97
C ILE A 33 -3.02 0.31 10.82
N HIS A 34 -3.13 0.11 12.13
CA HIS A 34 -2.86 1.13 13.14
C HIS A 34 -1.59 0.71 13.89
N PRO A 35 -0.58 1.58 13.99
CA PRO A 35 0.62 1.29 14.75
C PRO A 35 0.28 1.21 16.23
N SER A 36 0.70 0.10 16.85
CA SER A 36 0.74 -0.06 18.30
C SER A 36 1.71 0.96 18.91
N SER A 37 1.20 1.74 19.85
CA SER A 37 1.95 2.62 20.73
C SER A 37 2.99 1.81 21.52
N ILE A 38 4.28 2.15 21.38
CA ILE A 38 5.32 1.72 22.33
C ILE A 38 5.74 2.91 23.17
N SER A 39 5.55 2.72 24.48
CA SER A 39 5.84 3.65 25.56
C SER A 39 7.28 4.16 25.58
N THR A 40 7.37 5.45 25.88
CA THR A 40 8.47 6.17 26.51
C THR A 40 9.18 5.35 27.59
N GLN A 41 10.49 5.15 27.43
CA GLN A 41 11.41 5.04 28.58
C GLN A 41 12.65 5.91 28.34
N ASN A 42 12.70 6.98 29.13
CA ASN A 42 13.86 7.83 29.38
C ASN A 42 14.62 7.25 30.56
N SER A 43 15.93 7.01 30.44
CA SER A 43 16.93 7.10 31.53
C SER A 43 18.36 6.99 30.99
N SER A 44 18.99 8.17 30.95
CA SER A 44 20.38 8.52 31.27
C SER A 44 21.42 7.41 31.49
N ASP A 45 22.54 7.51 30.79
CA ASP A 45 23.85 7.71 31.44
C ASP A 45 24.89 8.31 30.48
N SER A 46 25.62 9.30 30.99
CA SER A 46 26.66 10.09 30.32
C SER A 46 27.96 9.32 30.10
N GLU A 47 28.63 9.52 28.97
CA GLU A 47 30.09 9.71 28.96
C GLU A 47 30.52 10.63 27.82
N ILE A 48 31.25 11.68 28.20
CA ILE A 48 31.73 12.80 27.37
C ILE A 48 33.07 12.39 26.75
N ILE A 49 33.20 12.47 25.41
CA ILE A 49 34.51 12.57 24.74
C ILE A 49 34.43 13.63 23.63
N ASN A 50 35.48 14.44 23.57
CA ASN A 50 35.56 15.80 23.03
C ASN A 50 35.41 15.96 21.49
N GLU A 51 34.98 17.18 21.13
CA GLU A 51 34.94 17.85 19.81
C GLU A 51 36.21 17.70 18.93
N PRO A 52 36.09 17.91 17.61
CA PRO A 52 36.36 19.26 17.09
C PRO A 52 35.23 19.82 16.22
N ALA A 53 34.97 21.11 16.43
CA ALA A 53 34.05 21.96 15.68
C ALA A 53 34.19 21.81 14.16
N ASN A 54 33.13 21.34 13.51
CA ASN A 54 32.92 21.56 12.09
C ASN A 54 31.77 22.56 11.92
N ASN A 55 32.17 23.75 11.52
CA ASN A 55 31.34 24.89 11.18
C ASN A 55 30.45 24.53 9.99
N VAL A 56 29.17 24.23 10.23
CA VAL A 56 28.18 24.17 9.14
C VAL A 56 27.26 25.36 9.31
N THR A 57 27.56 26.35 8.49
CA THR A 57 26.73 27.51 8.17
C THR A 57 25.29 27.08 7.93
N ASP A 58 24.43 27.48 8.84
CA ASP A 58 22.99 27.58 8.64
C ASP A 58 22.75 28.69 7.62
N ASN A 59 22.41 28.33 6.38
CA ASN A 59 21.83 29.23 5.39
C ASN A 59 21.22 28.45 4.21
N ASN A 60 19.94 28.77 4.00
CA ASN A 60 19.26 28.85 2.70
C ASN A 60 18.35 27.67 2.33
N GLU A 61 17.06 28.04 2.22
CA GLU A 61 15.94 27.34 1.59
C GLU A 61 16.36 26.18 0.69
N SER A 62 16.10 24.97 1.20
CA SER A 62 16.21 23.76 0.42
C SER A 62 15.10 23.75 -0.64
N VAL A 63 15.40 24.33 -1.80
CA VAL A 63 14.91 23.77 -3.06
C VAL A 63 15.50 22.37 -3.10
N ARG A 64 14.77 21.41 -2.51
CA ARG A 64 15.12 19.99 -2.53
C ARG A 64 15.16 19.61 -4.01
N GLN A 65 16.34 19.54 -4.62
CA GLN A 65 16.54 18.70 -5.79
C GLN A 65 16.36 17.26 -5.32
N LYS A 66 15.09 16.89 -5.19
CA LYS A 66 14.64 15.62 -4.69
C LYS A 66 14.65 14.71 -5.90
N GLY A 67 15.79 14.06 -6.13
CA GLY A 67 16.02 13.25 -7.34
C GLY A 67 14.97 12.16 -7.52
N ASP A 68 14.80 11.66 -8.73
CA ASP A 68 13.80 10.64 -9.05
C ASP A 68 14.02 9.34 -8.25
N VAL A 69 12.94 8.62 -7.96
CA VAL A 69 12.95 7.29 -7.33
C VAL A 69 12.47 6.27 -8.36
N ASP A 70 13.40 5.51 -8.93
CA ASP A 70 13.06 4.43 -9.84
C ASP A 70 13.05 3.07 -9.12
N LEU A 71 11.85 2.63 -8.75
CA LEU A 71 11.63 1.36 -8.07
C LEU A 71 11.78 0.16 -9.01
N THR A 72 11.73 0.36 -10.33
CA THR A 72 11.82 -0.75 -11.32
C THR A 72 13.21 -1.39 -11.35
N THR A 73 14.20 -0.70 -10.79
CA THR A 73 15.57 -1.20 -10.61
C THR A 73 15.74 -2.08 -9.37
N LEU A 74 14.73 -2.15 -8.52
CA LEU A 74 14.78 -2.84 -7.24
C LEU A 74 14.14 -4.24 -7.33
N SER A 75 14.51 -5.13 -6.39
CA SER A 75 13.80 -6.41 -6.22
C SER A 75 12.40 -6.18 -5.66
N SER A 76 11.45 -7.09 -5.89
CA SER A 76 10.08 -6.95 -5.37
C SER A 76 10.01 -6.74 -3.85
N THR A 77 10.91 -7.34 -3.08
CA THR A 77 11.03 -7.11 -1.63
C THR A 77 11.43 -5.66 -1.32
N MET A 78 12.34 -5.09 -2.10
CA MET A 78 12.78 -3.70 -1.94
C MET A 78 11.71 -2.72 -2.42
N ILE A 79 10.99 -3.02 -3.51
CA ILE A 79 9.82 -2.23 -3.93
C ILE A 79 8.79 -2.21 -2.81
N TYR A 80 8.44 -3.37 -2.26
CA TYR A 80 7.49 -3.47 -1.15
C TYR A 80 7.91 -2.62 0.06
N ALA A 81 9.18 -2.72 0.47
CA ALA A 81 9.72 -1.95 1.58
C ALA A 81 9.72 -0.44 1.31
N GLU A 82 10.04 -0.04 0.08
CA GLU A 82 10.10 1.37 -0.29
C GLU A 82 8.70 1.99 -0.40
N VAL A 83 7.73 1.25 -0.93
CA VAL A 83 6.31 1.66 -0.92
C VAL A 83 5.80 1.80 0.52
N TYR A 84 6.20 0.92 1.43
CA TYR A 84 5.89 1.08 2.85
C TYR A 84 6.54 2.35 3.44
N ASN A 85 7.82 2.63 3.13
CA ASN A 85 8.52 3.84 3.58
C ASN A 85 7.82 5.12 3.09
N MET A 86 7.27 5.10 1.88
CA MET A 86 6.46 6.19 1.32
C MET A 86 5.22 6.48 2.16
N MET A 87 4.56 5.45 2.71
CA MET A 87 3.38 5.62 3.57
C MET A 87 3.74 6.11 4.98
N VAL A 88 4.83 5.60 5.57
CA VAL A 88 5.19 5.95 6.96
C VAL A 88 6.03 7.23 7.10
N THR A 89 6.76 7.61 6.05
CA THR A 89 7.58 8.82 6.00
C THR A 89 7.40 9.61 4.69
N PRO A 90 6.17 10.03 4.37
CA PRO A 90 5.84 10.64 3.06
C PRO A 90 6.63 11.91 2.76
N ASP A 91 7.03 12.68 3.79
CA ASP A 91 7.85 13.89 3.64
C ASP A 91 9.17 13.65 2.88
N ASN A 92 9.69 12.43 2.91
CA ASN A 92 10.89 12.02 2.17
C ASN A 92 10.63 11.80 0.67
N TYR A 93 9.36 11.81 0.24
CA TYR A 93 8.93 11.50 -1.13
C TYR A 93 8.10 12.60 -1.80
N ILE A 94 7.38 13.44 -1.04
CA ILE A 94 6.63 14.62 -1.58
C ILE A 94 7.44 15.44 -2.60
N GLY A 95 6.91 15.59 -3.81
CA GLY A 95 7.51 16.33 -4.92
C GLY A 95 8.62 15.58 -5.68
N ARG A 96 8.85 14.28 -5.41
CA ARG A 96 9.74 13.43 -6.22
C ARG A 96 8.94 12.77 -7.34
N THR A 97 9.59 12.58 -8.48
CA THR A 97 9.12 11.63 -9.48
C THR A 97 9.35 10.21 -8.97
N ILE A 98 8.29 9.39 -8.96
CA ILE A 98 8.36 7.97 -8.62
C ILE A 98 8.02 7.17 -9.86
N LYS A 99 8.83 6.17 -10.17
CA LYS A 99 8.57 5.16 -11.19
C LYS A 99 8.42 3.81 -10.54
N MET A 100 7.26 3.17 -10.71
CA MET A 100 6.90 1.91 -10.06
C MET A 100 6.36 0.91 -11.07
N SER A 101 6.79 -0.35 -10.97
CA SER A 101 6.14 -1.48 -11.66
C SER A 101 5.41 -2.38 -10.68
N GLY A 102 4.23 -2.84 -11.07
CA GLY A 102 3.33 -3.63 -10.24
C GLY A 102 2.09 -4.06 -11.01
N GLN A 103 1.14 -4.66 -10.30
CA GLN A 103 -0.16 -5.01 -10.87
C GLN A 103 -1.11 -3.81 -10.81
N PHE A 104 -1.84 -3.58 -11.89
CA PHE A 104 -2.92 -2.60 -11.93
C PHE A 104 -4.10 -3.08 -11.09
N ALA A 105 -4.51 -2.26 -10.12
CA ALA A 105 -5.63 -2.52 -9.25
C ALA A 105 -6.65 -1.37 -9.32
N VAL A 106 -7.92 -1.72 -9.11
CA VAL A 106 -9.04 -0.78 -9.09
C VAL A 106 -9.80 -0.99 -7.78
N TYR A 107 -9.91 0.07 -6.99
CA TYR A 107 -10.66 0.08 -5.72
C TYR A 107 -11.88 0.97 -5.87
N ALA A 108 -13.05 0.49 -5.43
CA ALA A 108 -14.33 1.14 -5.69
C ALA A 108 -15.08 1.38 -4.38
N GLU A 109 -14.63 2.32 -3.54
CA GLU A 109 -15.37 2.67 -2.32
C GLU A 109 -14.84 3.96 -1.66
N THR A 110 -15.40 5.11 -2.02
CA THR A 110 -15.44 6.30 -1.13
C THR A 110 -16.76 7.03 -1.29
N GLU A 111 -17.08 7.91 -0.32
CA GLU A 111 -18.21 8.84 -0.42
C GLU A 111 -18.02 9.90 -1.54
N SER A 112 -16.80 10.01 -2.08
CA SER A 112 -16.32 11.14 -2.89
C SER A 112 -16.36 10.92 -4.41
N GLY A 113 -16.43 9.68 -4.92
CA GLY A 113 -16.44 9.45 -6.38
C GLY A 113 -16.09 8.02 -6.82
N PRO A 114 -16.16 7.73 -8.13
CA PRO A 114 -15.98 6.38 -8.63
C PRO A 114 -14.50 6.10 -8.96
N TYR A 115 -13.96 5.07 -8.30
CA TYR A 115 -12.70 4.37 -8.55
C TYR A 115 -11.39 5.11 -8.19
N TYR A 116 -10.58 4.43 -7.37
CA TYR A 116 -9.16 4.72 -7.18
C TYR A 116 -8.35 3.67 -7.92
N TYR A 117 -7.31 4.12 -8.61
CA TYR A 117 -6.41 3.27 -9.38
C TYR A 117 -5.09 3.15 -8.65
N ALA A 118 -4.52 1.95 -8.59
CA ALA A 118 -3.25 1.76 -7.90
C ALA A 118 -2.32 0.84 -8.67
N CYS A 119 -1.01 1.07 -8.47
CA CYS A 119 0.03 0.15 -8.83
C CYS A 119 0.44 -0.63 -7.57
N VAL A 120 0.24 -1.96 -7.59
CA VAL A 120 0.36 -2.81 -6.40
C VAL A 120 1.50 -3.81 -6.56
N THR A 121 2.36 -3.92 -5.56
CA THR A 121 3.36 -4.99 -5.42
C THR A 121 3.00 -5.89 -4.24
N ALA A 122 3.27 -7.18 -4.37
CA ALA A 122 3.16 -8.12 -3.25
C ALA A 122 4.52 -8.32 -2.57
N ASP A 123 4.50 -8.74 -1.32
CA ASP A 123 5.72 -9.21 -0.64
C ASP A 123 6.24 -10.52 -1.27
N ALA A 124 7.41 -10.99 -0.82
CA ALA A 124 8.02 -12.21 -1.34
C ALA A 124 7.16 -13.48 -1.16
N THR A 125 6.19 -13.47 -0.23
CA THR A 125 5.27 -14.58 0.03
C THR A 125 3.91 -14.43 -0.65
N ALA A 126 3.67 -13.30 -1.32
CA ALA A 126 2.44 -12.93 -2.00
C ALA A 126 1.17 -12.89 -1.13
N CYS A 127 1.29 -12.87 0.20
CA CYS A 127 0.13 -12.77 1.09
C CYS A 127 -0.19 -11.32 1.50
N CYS A 128 0.81 -10.44 1.52
CA CYS A 128 0.63 -9.01 1.76
C CYS A 128 0.87 -8.22 0.48
N GLN A 129 0.09 -7.16 0.30
CA GLN A 129 0.21 -6.25 -0.83
C GLN A 129 0.40 -4.82 -0.34
N GLN A 130 1.20 -4.06 -1.06
CA GLN A 130 1.38 -2.62 -0.90
C GLN A 130 1.21 -1.97 -2.26
N GLY A 131 0.67 -0.76 -2.31
CA GLY A 131 0.50 -0.06 -3.55
C GLY A 131 0.46 1.44 -3.37
N ILE A 132 0.64 2.15 -4.48
CA ILE A 132 0.51 3.60 -4.52
C ILE A 132 -0.62 3.91 -5.48
N GLU A 133 -1.56 4.74 -5.02
CA GLU A 133 -2.63 5.26 -5.86
C GLU A 133 -2.06 6.18 -6.92
N PHE A 134 -2.74 6.32 -8.06
CA PHE A 134 -2.32 7.27 -9.08
C PHE A 134 -3.51 7.93 -9.78
N VAL A 135 -3.26 9.17 -10.21
CA VAL A 135 -4.14 9.98 -11.05
C VAL A 135 -3.39 10.31 -12.32
N LEU A 136 -3.94 9.87 -13.46
CA LEU A 136 -3.32 10.10 -14.76
C LEU A 136 -3.40 11.58 -15.12
N ALA A 137 -2.35 12.11 -15.75
CA ALA A 137 -2.33 13.48 -16.29
C ALA A 137 -3.38 13.69 -17.39
N ASP A 138 -3.66 12.64 -18.17
CA ASP A 138 -4.66 12.68 -19.23
C ASP A 138 -6.06 12.40 -18.68
N GLU A 139 -6.81 13.47 -18.40
CA GLU A 139 -8.21 13.44 -17.96
C GLU A 139 -9.17 12.85 -19.02
N GLY A 140 -8.71 12.64 -20.27
CA GLY A 140 -9.50 12.04 -21.34
C GLY A 140 -9.60 10.51 -21.28
N LEU A 141 -8.75 9.86 -20.47
CA LEU A 141 -8.74 8.41 -20.34
C LEU A 141 -9.87 7.92 -19.42
N THR A 142 -10.65 6.95 -19.88
CA THR A 142 -11.79 6.42 -19.12
C THR A 142 -11.63 4.93 -18.84
N TYR A 143 -11.64 4.53 -17.57
CA TYR A 143 -11.74 3.12 -17.19
C TYR A 143 -13.15 2.57 -17.51
N PRO A 144 -13.29 1.34 -18.05
CA PRO A 144 -12.24 0.37 -18.35
C PRO A 144 -11.66 0.45 -19.77
N LYS A 145 -12.12 1.38 -20.61
CA LYS A 145 -11.80 1.39 -22.05
C LYS A 145 -10.34 1.72 -22.33
N ASP A 146 -9.79 2.73 -21.66
CA ASP A 146 -8.48 3.31 -21.97
C ASP A 146 -7.42 2.95 -20.92
N TYR A 147 -7.78 2.07 -19.97
CA TYR A 147 -6.91 1.61 -18.88
C TYR A 147 -6.45 0.16 -19.12
N PRO A 148 -5.34 -0.27 -18.49
CA PRO A 148 -4.93 -1.67 -18.47
C PRO A 148 -6.00 -2.60 -17.91
N GLU A 149 -5.95 -3.88 -18.29
CA GLU A 149 -6.81 -4.91 -17.69
C GLU A 149 -6.49 -5.06 -16.20
N LEU A 150 -7.52 -5.35 -15.38
CA LEU A 150 -7.32 -5.60 -13.95
C LEU A 150 -6.30 -6.72 -13.72
N GLY A 151 -5.28 -6.46 -12.90
CA GLY A 151 -4.18 -7.38 -12.62
C GLY A 151 -3.06 -7.39 -13.66
N ALA A 152 -3.17 -6.62 -14.76
CA ALA A 152 -2.08 -6.48 -15.72
C ALA A 152 -0.85 -5.86 -15.04
N THR A 153 0.34 -6.32 -15.41
CA THR A 153 1.58 -5.65 -15.02
C THR A 153 1.68 -4.31 -15.74
N ILE A 154 1.82 -3.25 -14.97
CA ILE A 154 2.00 -1.88 -15.44
C ILE A 154 3.33 -1.33 -14.95
N THR A 155 3.78 -0.27 -15.61
CA THR A 155 4.77 0.65 -15.05
C THR A 155 4.15 2.04 -15.08
N VAL A 156 4.08 2.69 -13.92
CA VAL A 156 3.52 4.03 -13.77
C VAL A 156 4.61 4.97 -13.27
N THR A 157 4.69 6.15 -13.87
CA THR A 157 5.54 7.24 -13.42
C THR A 157 4.68 8.45 -13.09
N GLY A 158 4.94 9.13 -11.96
CA GLY A 158 4.24 10.35 -11.56
C GLY A 158 4.89 11.06 -10.39
N GLU A 159 4.39 12.24 -10.03
CA GLU A 159 4.87 13.01 -8.88
C GLU A 159 4.20 12.52 -7.59
N PHE A 160 5.00 12.19 -6.57
CA PHE A 160 4.46 11.78 -5.28
C PHE A 160 3.89 12.97 -4.50
N GLN A 161 2.63 12.84 -4.11
CA GLN A 161 1.93 13.79 -3.24
C GLN A 161 1.16 13.05 -2.14
N THR A 162 0.67 13.83 -1.18
CA THR A 162 -0.25 13.35 -0.16
C THR A 162 -1.53 14.16 -0.19
N TYR A 163 -2.64 13.55 0.18
CA TYR A 163 -3.92 14.23 0.38
C TYR A 163 -4.59 13.72 1.66
N GLU A 164 -5.48 14.53 2.23
CA GLU A 164 -6.27 14.14 3.38
C GLU A 164 -7.71 13.83 2.96
N GLU A 165 -8.23 12.69 3.40
CA GLU A 165 -9.64 12.33 3.24
C GLU A 165 -10.13 11.71 4.56
N ASN A 166 -11.26 12.20 5.08
CA ASN A 166 -11.84 11.71 6.35
C ASN A 166 -10.89 11.73 7.55
N GLY A 167 -9.92 12.66 7.56
CA GLY A 167 -8.91 12.77 8.63
C GLY A 167 -7.76 11.75 8.53
N TYR A 168 -7.69 11.00 7.43
CA TYR A 168 -6.58 10.09 7.12
C TYR A 168 -5.70 10.70 6.02
N LEU A 169 -4.39 10.55 6.17
CA LEU A 169 -3.40 10.94 5.18
C LEU A 169 -3.18 9.80 4.19
N TYR A 170 -3.36 10.08 2.90
CA TYR A 170 -3.14 9.15 1.80
C TYR A 170 -1.97 9.61 0.93
N CYS A 171 -1.40 8.67 0.19
CA CYS A 171 -0.29 8.90 -0.73
C CYS A 171 -0.72 8.53 -2.14
N HIS A 172 -0.40 9.39 -3.11
CA HIS A 172 -0.69 9.11 -4.52
C HIS A 172 0.38 9.66 -5.46
N LEU A 173 0.36 9.19 -6.70
CA LEU A 173 1.08 9.78 -7.82
C LEU A 173 0.12 10.66 -8.61
N VAL A 174 0.47 11.93 -8.80
CA VAL A 174 -0.25 12.86 -9.68
C VAL A 174 0.51 13.05 -10.98
N GLU A 175 -0.16 13.65 -11.97
CA GLU A 175 0.39 13.83 -13.33
C GLU A 175 0.97 12.53 -13.89
N ALA A 176 0.33 11.40 -13.52
CA ALA A 176 0.89 10.09 -13.79
C ALA A 176 0.68 9.68 -15.25
N TYR A 177 1.55 8.81 -15.74
CA TYR A 177 1.42 8.18 -17.05
C TYR A 177 1.96 6.75 -17.01
N PHE A 178 1.48 5.93 -17.94
CA PHE A 178 2.02 4.59 -18.17
C PHE A 178 3.27 4.68 -19.06
N ASP A 179 4.35 3.99 -18.67
CA ASP A 179 5.57 3.85 -19.48
C ASP A 179 5.44 2.79 -20.59
#